data_AF-A0A1T5MGF0-F1
#
_entry.id   AF-A0A1T5MGF0-F1
#
_cell.length_a   1.000
_cell.length_b   1.000
_cell.length_c   1.000
_cell.angle_alpha   90.00
_cell.angle_beta   90.00
_cell.angle_gamma   90.00
#
_symmetry.space_group_name_H-M   'P 1'
#
loop_
_entity.id
_entity.type
_entity.pdbx_description
1 polymer ?
#
loop_
_entity_poly.entity_id
_entity_poly.type
_entity_poly.pdbx_seq_one_letter_code
_entity_poly.pdbx_strand_id
1 'polypeptide(L)'
;MFLCRKCDVLYKKDLARRYSLNNKYEIELFKAMDKIEIGVKKNIFKSTDFLDPYLASICNEILKTRFKYDNFKITGGYDAAERKIVVIYPDYFYEKDIDIPLKVIKIDDLPKEKGFQHREILGSVLGLGLKREKIGDIIINKEHVQIIVLGEIASYIEINLTQIGKYKVQAHIDEIENIIPKENKFKQITDTVKSLRLDAISSSGFNMSRSKAADDIKREKLKVNFVPINTPSFSIKEGDLISYKGKGRMILDKIAGKTKKDRYKITIKKFI
;
A
#
# COMPACT_ATOMS: atom_id res chain seq x y z
N MET A 1 33.65 -2.45 -5.30
CA MET A 1 34.09 -1.10 -5.73
C MET A 1 33.31 -0.08 -4.93
N PHE A 2 33.92 0.49 -3.88
CA PHE A 2 33.26 1.42 -2.98
C PHE A 2 33.23 2.81 -3.63
N LEU A 3 32.04 3.28 -4.00
CA LEU A 3 31.85 4.66 -4.45
C LEU A 3 32.03 5.62 -3.26
N CYS A 4 32.64 6.78 -3.50
CA CYS A 4 32.83 7.83 -2.50
C CYS A 4 31.50 8.28 -1.88
N ARG A 5 31.47 8.66 -0.59
CA ARG A 5 30.26 9.11 0.14
C ARG A 5 29.45 10.19 -0.59
N LYS A 6 30.11 11.10 -1.32
CA LYS A 6 29.43 12.12 -2.15
C LYS A 6 28.76 11.52 -3.40
N CYS A 7 29.39 10.52 -4.03
CA CYS A 7 28.82 9.78 -5.15
C CYS A 7 27.61 8.94 -4.73
N ASP A 8 27.64 8.32 -3.54
CA ASP A 8 26.53 7.53 -2.99
C ASP A 8 25.28 8.40 -2.71
N VAL A 9 25.45 9.64 -2.20
CA VAL A 9 24.33 10.55 -1.93
C VAL A 9 23.72 11.13 -3.21
N LEU A 10 24.55 11.54 -4.18
CA LEU A 10 24.08 12.01 -5.49
C LEU A 10 23.34 10.91 -6.24
N TYR A 11 23.88 9.68 -6.21
CA TYR A 11 23.26 8.50 -6.80
C TYR A 11 21.90 8.16 -6.18
N LYS A 12 21.76 8.23 -4.85
CA LYS A 12 20.48 7.98 -4.17
C LYS A 12 19.40 8.96 -4.60
N LYS A 13 19.76 10.25 -4.74
CA LYS A 13 18.84 11.25 -5.27
C LYS A 13 18.47 10.97 -6.73
N ASP A 14 19.42 10.58 -7.57
CA ASP A 14 19.13 10.26 -8.96
C ASP A 14 18.24 9.02 -9.11
N LEU A 15 18.48 7.99 -8.30
CA LEU A 15 17.65 6.79 -8.30
C LEU A 15 16.24 7.09 -7.77
N ALA A 16 16.16 7.83 -6.66
CA ALA A 16 14.89 8.26 -6.12
C ALA A 16 14.11 9.04 -7.19
N ARG A 17 14.72 10.03 -7.85
CA ARG A 17 14.11 10.79 -8.95
C ARG A 17 13.63 9.92 -10.10
N ARG A 18 14.39 8.91 -10.53
CA ARG A 18 14.00 8.01 -11.63
C ARG A 18 12.72 7.24 -11.33
N TYR A 19 12.55 6.76 -10.10
CA TYR A 19 11.40 5.95 -9.71
C TYR A 19 10.25 6.78 -9.10
N SER A 20 10.48 8.07 -8.84
CA SER A 20 9.52 8.90 -8.13
C SER A 20 8.50 9.51 -9.05
N LEU A 21 7.24 9.25 -8.70
CA LEU A 21 6.08 9.77 -9.42
C LEU A 21 5.79 11.23 -9.05
N ASN A 22 6.35 11.70 -7.94
CA ASN A 22 6.28 13.08 -7.46
C ASN A 22 7.30 13.27 -6.30
N ASN A 23 7.47 14.51 -5.85
CA ASN A 23 8.39 14.86 -4.75
C ASN A 23 8.14 14.09 -3.44
N LYS A 24 6.89 13.72 -3.14
CA LYS A 24 6.58 12.95 -1.93
C LYS A 24 7.17 11.55 -2.02
N TYR A 25 7.03 10.87 -3.17
CA TYR A 25 7.60 9.55 -3.41
C TYR A 25 9.13 9.60 -3.39
N GLU A 26 9.74 10.69 -3.87
CA GLU A 26 11.19 10.89 -3.84
C GLU A 26 11.71 10.92 -2.40
N ILE A 27 11.05 11.67 -1.53
CA ILE A 27 11.43 11.79 -0.12
C ILE A 27 11.24 10.45 0.61
N GLU A 28 10.11 9.77 0.39
CA GLU A 28 9.84 8.48 1.03
C GLU A 28 10.82 7.40 0.58
N LEU A 29 11.07 7.31 -0.74
CA LEU A 29 12.03 6.36 -1.30
C LEU A 29 13.46 6.65 -0.83
N PHE A 30 13.87 7.93 -0.78
CA PHE A 30 15.18 8.31 -0.28
C PHE A 30 15.41 7.85 1.18
N LYS A 31 14.43 8.10 2.06
CA LYS A 31 14.47 7.61 3.46
C LYS A 31 14.54 6.09 3.54
N ALA A 32 13.77 5.39 2.71
CA ALA A 32 13.77 3.93 2.66
C ALA A 32 15.15 3.40 2.22
N MET A 33 15.72 3.99 1.16
CA MET A 33 17.03 3.63 0.63
C MET A 33 18.15 3.86 1.64
N ASP A 34 18.10 4.93 2.43
CA ASP A 34 19.08 5.18 3.49
C ASP A 34 19.07 4.05 4.54
N LYS A 35 17.87 3.63 4.98
CA LYS A 35 17.72 2.53 5.93
C LYS A 35 18.16 1.19 5.31
N ILE A 36 17.79 0.95 4.06
CA ILE A 36 18.18 -0.26 3.31
C ILE A 36 19.70 -0.36 3.22
N GLU A 37 20.36 0.70 2.77
CA GLU A 37 21.80 0.73 2.59
C GLU A 37 22.55 0.51 3.90
N ILE A 38 22.06 1.09 5.01
CA ILE A 38 22.63 0.85 6.34
C ILE A 38 22.53 -0.63 6.71
N GLY A 39 21.35 -1.25 6.54
CA GLY A 39 21.13 -2.66 6.84
C GLY A 39 22.06 -3.57 6.03
N VAL A 40 22.10 -3.36 4.71
CA VAL A 40 22.94 -4.15 3.79
C VAL A 40 24.44 -3.96 4.08
N LYS A 41 24.92 -2.71 4.13
CA LYS A 41 26.37 -2.44 4.27
C LYS A 41 26.92 -2.89 5.61
N LYS A 42 26.11 -2.82 6.68
CA LYS A 42 26.53 -3.22 8.03
C LYS A 42 26.17 -4.65 8.38
N ASN A 43 25.40 -5.34 7.53
CA ASN A 43 24.85 -6.67 7.80
C ASN A 43 24.12 -6.73 9.16
N ILE A 44 23.20 -5.79 9.39
CA ILE A 44 22.43 -5.67 10.65
C ILE A 44 20.93 -5.66 10.39
N PHE A 45 20.16 -5.96 11.43
CA PHE A 45 18.72 -5.73 11.41
C PHE A 45 18.38 -4.26 11.17
N LYS A 46 17.56 -4.02 10.13
CA LYS A 46 17.02 -2.70 9.86
C LYS A 46 15.70 -2.80 9.15
N SER A 47 14.73 -1.98 9.56
CA SER A 47 13.44 -1.86 8.87
C SER A 47 13.22 -0.47 8.33
N THR A 48 12.53 -0.37 7.19
CA THR A 48 11.97 0.90 6.69
C THR A 48 10.76 1.33 7.52
N ASP A 49 10.32 2.56 7.30
CA ASP A 49 8.93 2.91 7.68
C ASP A 49 7.94 2.26 6.69
N PHE A 50 6.64 2.37 6.94
CA PHE A 50 5.62 1.87 6.02
C PHE A 50 5.65 2.61 4.69
N LEU A 51 5.85 1.84 3.64
CA LEU A 51 5.81 2.24 2.26
C LEU A 51 4.43 1.92 1.68
N ASP A 52 4.04 2.70 0.66
CA ASP A 52 2.96 2.25 -0.20
C ASP A 52 3.42 1.06 -1.08
N PRO A 53 2.48 0.28 -1.65
CA PRO A 53 2.83 -0.90 -2.44
C PRO A 53 3.74 -0.64 -3.65
N TYR A 54 3.66 0.54 -4.26
CA TYR A 54 4.53 0.90 -5.37
C TYR A 54 5.95 1.15 -4.86
N LEU A 55 6.13 1.94 -3.80
CA LEU A 55 7.45 2.14 -3.20
C LEU A 55 8.06 0.82 -2.69
N ALA A 56 7.24 -0.06 -2.11
CA ALA A 56 7.68 -1.39 -1.70
C ALA A 56 8.16 -2.25 -2.89
N SER A 57 7.47 -2.18 -4.05
CA SER A 57 7.91 -2.91 -5.26
C SER A 57 9.21 -2.36 -5.83
N ILE A 58 9.38 -1.03 -5.81
CA ILE A 58 10.64 -0.39 -6.19
C ILE A 58 11.78 -0.80 -5.24
N CYS A 59 11.55 -0.83 -3.93
CA CYS A 59 12.56 -1.30 -2.98
C CYS A 59 12.97 -2.76 -3.24
N ASN A 60 12.03 -3.65 -3.57
CA ASN A 60 12.32 -5.02 -3.99
C ASN A 60 13.23 -5.08 -5.23
N GLU A 61 12.90 -4.31 -6.27
CA GLU A 61 13.69 -4.23 -7.49
C GLU A 61 15.12 -3.75 -7.19
N ILE A 62 15.26 -2.69 -6.39
CA ILE A 62 16.55 -2.12 -5.99
C ILE A 62 17.40 -3.13 -5.21
N LEU A 63 16.80 -3.83 -4.23
CA LEU A 63 17.50 -4.83 -3.43
C LEU A 63 18.05 -5.96 -4.30
N LYS A 64 17.23 -6.52 -5.21
CA LYS A 64 17.62 -7.64 -6.07
C LYS A 64 18.60 -7.25 -7.17
N THR A 65 18.37 -6.12 -7.85
CA THR A 65 19.16 -5.75 -9.03
C THR A 65 20.44 -5.02 -8.65
N ARG A 66 20.36 -4.07 -7.71
CA ARG A 66 21.45 -3.15 -7.40
C ARG A 66 22.28 -3.58 -6.22
N PHE A 67 21.64 -4.06 -5.15
CA PHE A 67 22.37 -4.58 -4.00
C PHE A 67 22.69 -6.07 -4.14
N LYS A 68 21.97 -6.79 -5.02
CA LYS A 68 22.07 -8.26 -5.16
C LYS A 68 21.98 -8.93 -3.80
N TYR A 69 21.00 -8.50 -3.02
CA TYR A 69 20.83 -8.88 -1.62
C TYR A 69 19.51 -9.60 -1.45
N ASP A 70 19.55 -10.83 -0.92
CA ASP A 70 18.39 -11.71 -0.79
C ASP A 70 17.85 -11.81 0.65
N ASN A 71 18.64 -11.39 1.64
CA ASN A 71 18.27 -11.45 3.08
C ASN A 71 17.36 -10.30 3.50
N PHE A 72 16.22 -10.17 2.83
CA PHE A 72 15.19 -9.19 3.17
C PHE A 72 13.79 -9.78 3.10
N LYS A 73 12.86 -9.17 3.83
CA LYS A 73 11.44 -9.52 3.85
C LYS A 73 10.61 -8.26 3.65
N ILE A 74 9.61 -8.32 2.76
CA ILE A 74 8.67 -7.23 2.55
C ILE A 74 7.30 -7.66 3.05
N THR A 75 6.84 -7.04 4.14
CA THR A 75 5.63 -7.47 4.85
C THR A 75 4.90 -6.28 5.45
N GLY A 76 3.57 -6.39 5.56
CA GLY A 76 2.76 -5.50 6.38
C GLY A 76 2.16 -6.21 7.60
N GLY A 77 2.63 -7.42 7.91
CA GLY A 77 2.16 -8.25 9.03
C GLY A 77 1.14 -9.32 8.66
N TYR A 78 0.51 -9.23 7.48
CA TYR A 78 -0.43 -10.22 6.97
C TYR A 78 -0.42 -10.24 5.43
N ASP A 79 -0.94 -11.32 4.82
CA ASP A 79 -0.80 -11.58 3.38
C ASP A 79 -1.37 -10.46 2.49
N ALA A 80 -2.55 -9.94 2.85
CA ALA A 80 -3.27 -8.94 2.08
C ALA A 80 -2.90 -7.49 2.43
N ALA A 81 -1.79 -7.26 3.16
CA ALA A 81 -1.36 -5.92 3.52
C ALA A 81 -1.02 -5.08 2.28
N GLU A 82 -1.57 -3.87 2.21
CA GLU A 82 -1.20 -2.87 1.23
C GLU A 82 0.07 -2.13 1.68
N ARG A 83 0.03 -1.52 2.86
CA ARG A 83 1.22 -0.83 3.38
C ARG A 83 2.20 -1.84 3.95
N LYS A 84 3.44 -1.80 3.45
CA LYS A 84 4.48 -2.76 3.82
C LYS A 84 5.74 -2.05 4.29
N ILE A 85 6.49 -2.73 5.14
CA ILE A 85 7.87 -2.38 5.48
C ILE A 85 8.82 -3.32 4.75
N VAL A 86 10.06 -2.88 4.57
CA VAL A 86 11.17 -3.73 4.17
C VAL A 86 12.01 -4.00 5.41
N VAL A 87 12.16 -5.27 5.77
CA VAL A 87 13.02 -5.75 6.86
C VAL A 87 14.26 -6.36 6.25
N ILE A 88 15.42 -5.85 6.62
CA ILE A 88 16.73 -6.36 6.28
C ILE A 88 17.29 -7.07 7.50
N TYR A 89 17.90 -8.23 7.28
CA TYR A 89 18.43 -9.06 8.33
C TYR A 89 19.77 -9.67 7.91
N PRO A 90 20.64 -10.01 8.88
CA PRO A 90 21.94 -10.58 8.55
C PRO A 90 21.87 -11.94 7.84
N ASP A 91 22.92 -12.28 7.12
CA ASP A 91 23.08 -13.55 6.39
C ASP A 91 23.03 -14.82 7.26
N TYR A 92 23.31 -14.69 8.56
CA TYR A 92 23.26 -15.79 9.53
C TYR A 92 21.87 -16.02 10.16
N PHE A 93 20.83 -15.28 9.75
CA PHE A 93 19.45 -15.50 10.17
C PHE A 93 18.63 -16.22 9.10
N TYR A 94 17.73 -17.11 9.52
CA TYR A 94 16.68 -17.66 8.66
C TYR A 94 15.44 -16.78 8.69
N GLU A 95 14.71 -16.71 7.57
CA GLU A 95 13.55 -15.84 7.44
C GLU A 95 12.46 -16.07 8.50
N LYS A 96 12.29 -17.32 8.91
CA LYS A 96 11.31 -17.74 9.92
C LYS A 96 11.63 -17.25 11.34
N ASP A 97 12.89 -16.90 11.62
CA ASP A 97 13.37 -16.51 12.94
C ASP A 97 13.43 -14.98 13.10
N ILE A 98 12.94 -14.24 12.11
CA ILE A 98 12.94 -12.77 12.12
C ILE A 98 11.74 -12.27 12.88
N ASP A 99 12.00 -11.56 13.97
CA ASP A 99 10.99 -10.74 14.64
C ASP A 99 10.64 -9.55 13.74
N ILE A 100 9.37 -9.46 13.35
CA ILE A 100 8.87 -8.40 12.49
C ILE A 100 8.58 -7.21 13.40
N PRO A 101 9.15 -6.01 13.15
CA PRO A 101 9.02 -4.86 14.06
C PRO A 101 7.67 -4.14 13.92
N LEU A 102 6.59 -4.91 13.88
CA LEU A 102 5.21 -4.47 13.76
C LEU A 102 4.43 -4.94 14.99
N LYS A 103 3.50 -4.09 15.43
CA LYS A 103 2.50 -4.43 16.46
C LYS A 103 1.11 -4.07 15.95
N VAL A 104 0.11 -4.64 16.58
CA VAL A 104 -1.30 -4.29 16.36
C VAL A 104 -1.77 -3.43 17.52
N ILE A 105 -2.49 -2.37 17.22
CA ILE A 105 -3.29 -1.66 18.21
C ILE A 105 -4.74 -2.05 17.99
N LYS A 106 -5.31 -2.76 18.96
CA LYS A 106 -6.73 -3.07 19.02
C LYS A 106 -7.46 -1.92 19.71
N ILE A 107 -8.57 -1.48 19.13
CA ILE A 107 -9.42 -0.44 19.70
C ILE A 107 -10.74 -1.07 20.18
N ASP A 108 -10.99 -0.92 21.48
CA ASP A 108 -12.21 -1.36 22.16
C ASP A 108 -13.09 -0.16 22.51
N ASP A 109 -14.29 -0.42 23.06
CA ASP A 109 -15.31 0.56 23.46
C ASP A 109 -15.87 1.45 22.33
N LEU A 110 -15.67 1.05 21.06
CA LEU A 110 -16.30 1.71 19.92
C LEU A 110 -17.79 1.34 19.80
N PRO A 111 -18.70 2.31 19.62
CA PRO A 111 -20.10 2.02 19.36
C PRO A 111 -20.28 1.22 18.07
N LYS A 112 -20.76 -0.02 18.21
CA LYS A 112 -20.91 -1.01 17.12
C LYS A 112 -21.78 -0.51 15.97
N GLU A 113 -22.79 0.30 16.25
CA GLU A 113 -23.75 0.77 15.24
C GLU A 113 -23.26 1.97 14.40
N LYS A 114 -22.20 2.67 14.85
CA LYS A 114 -21.78 3.95 14.25
C LYS A 114 -21.10 3.80 12.88
N GLY A 115 -20.58 2.62 12.54
CA GLY A 115 -19.91 2.38 11.25
C GLY A 115 -18.73 3.34 11.00
N PHE A 116 -17.67 3.22 11.81
CA PHE A 116 -16.50 4.10 11.72
C PHE A 116 -15.81 4.02 10.36
N GLN A 117 -15.42 5.18 9.83
CA GLN A 117 -14.67 5.25 8.58
C GLN A 117 -13.16 5.28 8.83
N HIS A 118 -12.40 4.71 7.90
CA HIS A 118 -10.93 4.71 7.94
C HIS A 118 -10.34 6.12 8.16
N ARG A 119 -10.94 7.17 7.60
CA ARG A 119 -10.47 8.56 7.77
C ARG A 119 -10.58 9.07 9.22
N GLU A 120 -11.59 8.60 9.97
CA GLU A 120 -11.79 9.02 11.36
C GLU A 120 -10.73 8.38 12.25
N ILE A 121 -10.54 7.06 12.12
CA ILE A 121 -9.50 6.33 12.87
C ILE A 121 -8.12 6.92 12.57
N LEU A 122 -7.80 7.09 11.28
CA LEU A 122 -6.52 7.66 10.87
C LEU A 122 -6.34 9.09 11.38
N GLY A 123 -7.38 9.91 11.30
CA GLY A 123 -7.35 11.28 11.79
C GLY A 123 -7.03 11.36 13.28
N SER A 124 -7.62 10.47 14.09
CA SER A 124 -7.33 10.40 15.53
C SER A 124 -5.90 9.98 15.82
N VAL A 125 -5.36 8.97 15.13
CA VAL A 125 -3.95 8.55 15.35
C VAL A 125 -2.98 9.65 14.92
N LEU A 126 -3.23 10.30 13.77
CA LEU A 126 -2.40 11.43 13.32
C LEU A 126 -2.52 12.65 14.24
N GLY A 127 -3.67 12.82 14.89
CA GLY A 127 -3.91 13.87 15.89
C GLY A 127 -2.99 13.76 17.11
N LEU A 128 -2.41 12.58 17.38
CA LEU A 128 -1.37 12.38 18.40
C LEU A 128 0.01 12.91 17.98
N GLY A 129 0.14 13.54 16.81
CA GLY A 129 1.43 14.01 16.28
C GLY A 129 2.28 12.91 15.60
N LEU A 130 1.70 11.73 15.41
CA LEU A 130 2.38 10.61 14.74
C LEU A 130 2.44 10.82 13.22
N LYS A 131 3.55 10.38 12.62
CA LYS A 131 3.73 10.46 11.17
C LYS A 131 3.04 9.29 10.46
N ARG A 132 2.43 9.54 9.29
CA ARG A 132 1.69 8.52 8.53
C ARG A 132 2.55 7.32 8.15
N GLU A 133 3.84 7.53 7.88
CA GLU A 133 4.79 6.47 7.56
C GLU A 133 5.02 5.48 8.73
N LYS A 134 4.65 5.82 9.97
CA LYS A 134 4.74 4.89 11.11
C LYS A 134 3.54 3.97 11.25
N ILE A 135 2.49 4.24 10.47
CA ILE A 135 1.21 3.55 10.53
C ILE A 135 1.05 2.71 9.26
N GLY A 136 0.63 1.47 9.42
CA GLY A 136 0.30 0.53 8.37
C GLY A 136 -1.15 0.66 7.94
N ASP A 137 -1.76 -0.49 7.70
CA ASP A 137 -3.17 -0.61 7.36
C ASP A 137 -4.05 -0.48 8.61
N ILE A 138 -5.26 0.05 8.40
CA ILE A 138 -6.30 0.15 9.41
C ILE A 138 -7.41 -0.80 8.99
N ILE A 139 -7.61 -1.84 9.78
CA ILE A 139 -8.60 -2.87 9.57
C ILE A 139 -9.83 -2.50 10.40
N ILE A 140 -10.96 -2.35 9.72
CA ILE A 140 -12.24 -2.04 10.35
C ILE A 140 -13.20 -3.16 9.99
N ASN A 141 -13.56 -3.94 11.00
CA ASN A 141 -14.60 -4.95 10.94
C ASN A 141 -15.79 -4.49 11.79
N LYS A 142 -16.91 -5.25 11.75
CA LYS A 142 -18.10 -4.89 12.53
C LYS A 142 -17.85 -4.86 14.04
N GLU A 143 -16.90 -5.67 14.51
CA GLU A 143 -16.65 -5.90 15.93
C GLU A 143 -15.32 -5.32 16.42
N HIS A 144 -14.36 -5.10 15.52
CA HIS A 144 -12.99 -4.74 15.88
C HIS A 144 -12.43 -3.68 14.95
N VAL A 145 -11.64 -2.77 15.52
CA VAL A 145 -10.74 -1.91 14.78
C VAL A 145 -9.31 -2.27 15.19
N GLN A 146 -8.50 -2.64 14.22
CA GLN A 146 -7.10 -2.97 14.40
C GLN A 146 -6.23 -2.04 13.54
N ILE A 147 -5.18 -1.50 14.12
CA ILE A 147 -4.25 -0.57 13.47
C ILE A 147 -2.87 -1.19 13.53
N ILE A 148 -2.28 -1.44 12.36
CA ILE A 148 -0.92 -1.99 12.31
C ILE A 148 0.05 -0.82 12.41
N VAL A 149 1.07 -0.95 13.26
CA VAL A 149 2.02 0.13 13.55
C VAL A 149 3.44 -0.41 13.67
N LEU A 150 4.45 0.46 13.51
CA LEU A 150 5.80 0.10 13.92
C LEU A 150 5.84 -0.06 15.44
N GLY A 151 6.51 -1.10 15.93
CA GLY A 151 6.54 -1.42 17.37
C GLY A 151 7.02 -0.27 18.24
N GLU A 152 7.94 0.56 17.75
CA GLU A 152 8.49 1.72 18.46
C GLU A 152 7.44 2.80 18.84
N ILE A 153 6.27 2.82 18.19
CA ILE A 153 5.18 3.77 18.51
C ILE A 153 3.99 3.11 19.23
N ALA A 154 4.02 1.80 19.46
CA ALA A 154 2.87 1.06 19.95
C ALA A 154 2.43 1.51 21.36
N SER A 155 3.36 1.56 22.33
CA SER A 155 3.09 2.02 23.70
C SER A 155 2.64 3.47 23.76
N TYR A 156 3.15 4.32 22.87
CA TYR A 156 2.68 5.71 22.80
C TYR A 156 1.22 5.78 22.35
N ILE A 157 0.81 4.98 21.37
CA ILE A 157 -0.59 4.93 20.93
C ILE A 157 -1.48 4.37 22.03
N GLU A 158 -1.09 3.26 22.67
CA GLU A 158 -1.87 2.63 23.75
C GLU A 158 -2.23 3.63 24.86
N ILE A 159 -1.26 4.43 25.30
CA ILE A 159 -1.45 5.40 26.39
C ILE A 159 -2.28 6.61 25.94
N ASN A 160 -2.09 7.10 24.71
CA ASN A 160 -2.58 8.42 24.30
C ASN A 160 -3.83 8.38 23.40
N LEU A 161 -4.15 7.25 22.75
CA LEU A 161 -5.33 7.12 21.91
C LEU A 161 -6.57 6.82 22.77
N THR A 162 -7.07 7.84 23.47
CA THR A 162 -8.23 7.72 24.36
C THR A 162 -9.54 8.12 23.72
N GLN A 163 -9.50 8.69 22.50
CA GLN A 163 -10.67 9.23 21.82
C GLN A 163 -10.59 9.12 20.30
N ILE A 164 -11.69 8.66 19.69
CA ILE A 164 -11.89 8.66 18.23
C ILE A 164 -13.12 9.50 17.88
N GLY A 165 -12.90 10.62 17.20
CA GLY A 165 -13.93 11.64 16.98
C GLY A 165 -14.45 12.15 18.32
N LYS A 166 -15.71 11.85 18.66
CA LYS A 166 -16.34 12.20 19.96
C LYS A 166 -16.44 11.04 20.94
N TYR A 167 -15.96 9.85 20.57
CA TYR A 167 -16.15 8.62 21.34
C TYR A 167 -14.89 8.31 22.13
N LYS A 168 -15.04 8.09 23.44
CA LYS A 168 -13.95 7.54 24.25
C LYS A 168 -13.68 6.11 23.84
N VAL A 169 -12.42 5.73 23.80
CA VAL A 169 -11.97 4.39 23.41
C VAL A 169 -10.84 3.93 24.32
N GLN A 170 -10.60 2.62 24.34
CA GLN A 170 -9.40 2.03 24.90
C GLN A 170 -8.58 1.40 23.77
N ALA A 171 -7.28 1.70 23.76
CA ALA A 171 -6.34 1.09 22.86
C ALA A 171 -5.52 0.05 23.62
N HIS A 172 -5.25 -1.09 23.01
CA HIS A 172 -4.42 -2.17 23.57
C HIS A 172 -3.41 -2.64 22.53
N ILE A 173 -2.17 -2.87 22.96
CA ILE A 173 -1.17 -3.52 22.13
C ILE A 173 -1.50 -5.01 22.02
N ASP A 174 -1.38 -5.52 20.81
CA ASP A 174 -1.54 -6.92 20.48
C ASP A 174 -0.45 -7.35 19.48
N GLU A 175 -0.32 -8.66 19.30
CA GLU A 175 0.66 -9.28 18.41
C GLU A 175 0.17 -9.31 16.96
N ILE A 176 1.12 -9.36 16.01
CA ILE A 176 0.82 -9.29 14.58
C ILE A 176 0.05 -10.53 14.09
N GLU A 177 0.26 -11.66 14.75
CA GLU A 177 -0.43 -12.93 14.51
C GLU A 177 -1.92 -12.86 14.85
N ASN A 178 -2.34 -11.91 15.69
CA ASN A 178 -3.73 -11.74 16.13
C ASN A 178 -4.53 -10.79 15.21
N ILE A 179 -3.97 -10.40 14.05
CA ILE A 179 -4.72 -9.67 13.03
C ILE A 179 -5.92 -10.50 12.58
N ILE A 180 -7.08 -9.86 12.49
CA ILE A 180 -8.29 -10.41 11.87
C ILE A 180 -8.41 -9.75 10.49
N PRO A 181 -7.92 -10.38 9.41
CA PRO A 181 -7.84 -9.74 8.11
C PRO A 181 -9.21 -9.30 7.62
N LYS A 182 -9.27 -8.17 6.92
CA LYS A 182 -10.50 -7.75 6.26
C LYS A 182 -10.82 -8.73 5.14
N GLU A 183 -11.99 -9.37 5.18
CA GLU A 183 -12.55 -10.02 4.00
C GLU A 183 -12.86 -8.95 2.95
N ASN A 184 -12.04 -8.90 1.89
CA ASN A 184 -12.36 -8.06 0.74
C ASN A 184 -13.59 -8.64 0.05
N LYS A 185 -14.74 -7.98 0.23
CA LYS A 185 -15.95 -8.32 -0.51
C LYS A 185 -15.85 -7.69 -1.90
N PHE A 186 -16.19 -8.48 -2.91
CA PHE A 186 -16.16 -8.05 -4.29
C PHE A 186 -17.53 -8.20 -4.92
N LYS A 187 -17.93 -7.17 -5.67
CA LYS A 187 -18.98 -7.31 -6.68
C LYS A 187 -18.34 -7.65 -8.01
N GLN A 188 -18.72 -8.80 -8.58
CA GLN A 188 -18.29 -9.18 -9.91
C GLN A 188 -19.13 -8.45 -10.97
N ILE A 189 -18.45 -7.89 -11.97
CA ILE A 189 -19.04 -7.20 -13.12
C ILE A 189 -18.50 -7.89 -14.37
N THR A 190 -19.39 -8.31 -15.27
CA THR A 190 -19.01 -8.87 -16.57
C THR A 190 -19.49 -7.96 -17.67
N ASP A 191 -18.61 -7.61 -18.61
CA ASP A 191 -18.93 -6.69 -19.71
C ASP A 191 -18.05 -6.98 -20.95
N THR A 192 -18.28 -6.26 -22.04
CA THR A 192 -17.44 -6.30 -23.23
C THR A 192 -16.91 -4.94 -23.63
N VAL A 193 -15.61 -4.83 -23.89
CA VAL A 193 -14.95 -3.59 -24.29
C VAL A 193 -14.28 -3.72 -25.66
N LYS A 194 -14.21 -2.62 -26.43
CA LYS A 194 -13.53 -2.61 -27.73
C LYS A 194 -12.01 -2.75 -27.61
N SER A 195 -11.45 -2.41 -26.45
CA SER A 195 -10.00 -2.36 -26.22
C SER A 195 -9.72 -2.45 -24.72
N LEU A 196 -8.59 -3.02 -24.33
CA LEU A 196 -8.14 -3.10 -22.94
C LEU A 196 -7.52 -1.78 -22.42
N ARG A 197 -8.09 -0.65 -22.81
CA ARG A 197 -7.62 0.68 -22.42
C ARG A 197 -8.19 1.07 -21.05
N LEU A 198 -7.41 1.79 -20.25
CA LEU A 198 -7.81 2.27 -18.92
C LEU A 198 -9.14 3.04 -18.98
N ASP A 199 -9.35 3.90 -19.97
CA ASP A 199 -10.61 4.61 -20.16
C ASP A 199 -11.83 3.69 -20.39
N ALA A 200 -11.66 2.62 -21.16
CA ALA A 200 -12.70 1.65 -21.48
C ALA A 200 -13.01 0.74 -20.28
N ILE A 201 -11.98 0.22 -19.62
CA ILE A 201 -12.14 -0.62 -18.43
C ILE A 201 -12.78 0.20 -17.29
N SER A 202 -12.32 1.43 -17.08
CA SER A 202 -12.85 2.33 -16.03
C SER A 202 -14.30 2.74 -16.29
N SER A 203 -14.66 3.00 -17.54
CA SER A 203 -16.05 3.28 -17.94
C SER A 203 -16.99 2.13 -17.55
N SER A 204 -16.59 0.90 -17.86
CA SER A 204 -17.33 -0.33 -17.53
C SER A 204 -17.42 -0.56 -16.01
N GLY A 205 -16.28 -0.66 -15.32
CA GLY A 205 -16.27 -1.07 -13.90
C GLY A 205 -16.75 0.00 -12.91
N PHE A 206 -16.64 1.30 -13.24
CA PHE A 206 -17.15 2.39 -12.39
C PHE A 206 -18.49 2.96 -12.84
N ASN A 207 -19.11 2.36 -13.86
CA ASN A 207 -20.39 2.78 -14.45
C ASN A 207 -20.41 4.29 -14.75
N MET A 208 -19.56 4.71 -15.69
CA MET A 208 -19.47 6.11 -16.14
C MET A 208 -19.20 6.19 -17.64
N SER A 209 -19.43 7.36 -18.25
CA SER A 209 -19.08 7.55 -19.66
C SER A 209 -17.57 7.45 -19.88
N ARG A 210 -17.18 6.98 -21.07
CA ARG A 210 -15.77 6.89 -21.47
C ARG A 210 -15.09 8.24 -21.55
N SER A 211 -15.82 9.29 -21.95
CA SER A 211 -15.31 10.67 -21.96
C SER A 211 -14.96 11.14 -20.55
N LYS A 212 -15.85 10.91 -19.58
CA LYS A 212 -15.60 11.24 -18.18
C LYS A 212 -14.42 10.46 -17.61
N ALA A 213 -14.33 9.16 -17.90
CA ALA A 213 -13.18 8.35 -17.50
C ALA A 213 -11.86 8.92 -18.06
N ALA A 214 -11.84 9.28 -19.35
CA ALA A 214 -10.66 9.87 -19.97
C ALA A 214 -10.24 11.22 -19.32
N ASP A 215 -11.21 12.09 -19.01
CA ASP A 215 -10.93 13.36 -18.35
C ASP A 215 -10.42 13.18 -16.91
N ASP A 216 -11.00 12.24 -16.16
CA ASP A 216 -10.56 11.93 -14.80
C ASP A 216 -9.17 11.28 -14.78
N ILE A 217 -8.83 10.47 -15.78
CA ILE A 217 -7.47 9.93 -15.98
C ILE A 217 -6.49 11.08 -16.22
N LYS A 218 -6.78 12.00 -17.15
CA LYS A 218 -5.91 13.16 -17.41
C LYS A 218 -5.71 14.05 -16.17
N ARG A 219 -6.68 14.07 -15.25
CA ARG A 219 -6.61 14.77 -13.96
C ARG A 219 -5.98 13.93 -12.83
N GLU A 220 -5.32 12.81 -13.18
CA GLU A 220 -4.63 11.91 -12.26
C GLU A 220 -5.51 11.36 -11.12
N LYS A 221 -6.83 11.25 -11.35
CA LYS A 221 -7.75 10.69 -10.36
C LYS A 221 -7.72 9.16 -10.32
N LEU A 222 -7.13 8.53 -11.33
CA LEU A 222 -7.00 7.08 -11.42
C LEU A 222 -5.54 6.66 -11.26
N LYS A 223 -5.36 5.54 -10.57
CA LYS A 223 -4.07 4.87 -10.43
C LYS A 223 -4.19 3.43 -10.93
N VAL A 224 -3.16 2.93 -11.59
CA VAL A 224 -3.00 1.50 -11.91
C VAL A 224 -1.84 0.99 -11.09
N ASN A 225 -2.06 -0.07 -10.30
CA ASN A 225 -1.06 -0.63 -9.40
C ASN A 225 -0.36 0.45 -8.56
N PHE A 226 -1.18 1.34 -7.96
CA PHE A 226 -0.76 2.47 -7.11
C PHE A 226 -0.01 3.62 -7.82
N VAL A 227 0.25 3.49 -9.12
CA VAL A 227 0.87 4.52 -9.97
C VAL A 227 -0.19 5.42 -10.59
N PRO A 228 -0.15 6.75 -10.41
CA PRO A 228 -1.02 7.67 -11.15
C PRO A 228 -0.80 7.54 -12.65
N ILE A 229 -1.89 7.37 -13.40
CA ILE A 229 -1.84 7.29 -14.85
C ILE A 229 -2.58 8.50 -15.41
N ASN A 230 -1.93 9.25 -16.29
CA ASN A 230 -2.51 10.42 -16.98
C ASN A 230 -2.92 10.13 -18.43
N THR A 231 -2.67 8.91 -18.91
CA THR A 231 -2.86 8.49 -20.30
C THR A 231 -4.09 7.58 -20.43
N PRO A 232 -5.21 8.04 -21.02
CA PRO A 232 -6.44 7.24 -21.16
C PRO A 232 -6.27 5.93 -21.93
N SER A 233 -5.30 5.89 -22.84
CA SER A 233 -4.97 4.74 -23.67
C SER A 233 -4.07 3.70 -23.00
N PHE A 234 -3.67 3.91 -21.74
CA PHE A 234 -2.85 2.96 -21.00
C PHE A 234 -3.49 1.56 -21.03
N SER A 235 -2.70 0.55 -21.38
CA SER A 235 -3.17 -0.83 -21.53
C SER A 235 -3.25 -1.52 -20.17
N ILE A 236 -4.40 -2.12 -19.88
CA ILE A 236 -4.67 -2.86 -18.63
C ILE A 236 -4.52 -4.36 -18.89
N LYS A 237 -3.92 -5.06 -17.94
CA LYS A 237 -3.71 -6.51 -17.94
C LYS A 237 -4.56 -7.19 -16.87
N GLU A 238 -4.74 -8.50 -17.01
CA GLU A 238 -5.32 -9.30 -15.93
C GLU A 238 -4.50 -9.14 -14.65
N GLY A 239 -5.19 -9.01 -13.51
CA GLY A 239 -4.60 -8.76 -12.20
C GLY A 239 -4.34 -7.30 -11.87
N ASP A 240 -4.40 -6.37 -12.84
CA ASP A 240 -4.15 -4.95 -12.56
C ASP A 240 -5.22 -4.35 -11.63
N LEU A 241 -4.75 -3.67 -10.58
CA LEU A 241 -5.58 -2.95 -9.63
C LEU A 241 -5.78 -1.51 -10.10
N ILE A 242 -7.03 -1.12 -10.33
CA ILE A 242 -7.42 0.24 -10.71
C ILE A 242 -8.06 0.92 -9.49
N SER A 243 -7.42 1.98 -9.01
CA SER A 243 -7.94 2.83 -7.92
C SER A 243 -8.46 4.14 -8.46
N TYR A 244 -9.71 4.49 -8.15
CA TYR A 244 -10.33 5.77 -8.51
C TYR A 244 -10.60 6.58 -7.25
N LYS A 245 -10.03 7.78 -7.17
CA LYS A 245 -10.27 8.75 -6.08
C LYS A 245 -11.75 9.10 -5.91
N GLY A 246 -12.36 8.63 -4.82
CA GLY A 246 -13.78 8.88 -4.50
C GLY A 246 -14.78 7.91 -5.14
N LYS A 247 -14.33 6.92 -5.93
CA LYS A 247 -15.20 5.87 -6.50
C LYS A 247 -14.81 4.44 -6.11
N GLY A 248 -13.72 4.27 -5.37
CA GLY A 248 -13.27 2.98 -4.87
C GLY A 248 -12.24 2.33 -5.78
N ARG A 249 -12.14 1.00 -5.70
CA ARG A 249 -11.14 0.20 -6.40
C ARG A 249 -11.78 -0.95 -7.16
N MET A 250 -11.08 -1.46 -8.16
CA MET A 250 -11.44 -2.67 -8.88
C MET A 250 -10.22 -3.37 -9.46
N ILE A 251 -10.33 -4.67 -9.70
CA ILE A 251 -9.31 -5.48 -10.37
C ILE A 251 -9.88 -5.98 -11.70
N LEU A 252 -9.09 -5.91 -12.77
CA LEU A 252 -9.40 -6.65 -13.99
C LEU A 252 -9.08 -8.13 -13.73
N ASP A 253 -10.10 -8.92 -13.43
CA ASP A 253 -9.95 -10.29 -12.96
C ASP A 253 -9.63 -11.25 -14.11
N LYS A 254 -10.34 -11.12 -15.24
CA LYS A 254 -10.20 -12.04 -16.37
C LYS A 254 -10.56 -11.39 -17.70
N ILE A 255 -9.90 -11.83 -18.78
CA ILE A 255 -10.14 -11.52 -20.18
C ILE A 255 -10.51 -12.84 -20.88
N ALA A 256 -11.81 -13.08 -21.05
CA ALA A 256 -12.36 -14.33 -21.59
C ALA A 256 -12.40 -14.34 -23.14
N GLY A 257 -11.32 -13.89 -23.78
CA GLY A 257 -11.20 -13.80 -25.24
C GLY A 257 -12.06 -12.70 -25.87
N LYS A 258 -12.34 -12.82 -27.17
CA LYS A 258 -13.11 -11.83 -27.95
C LYS A 258 -14.46 -12.37 -28.42
N THR A 259 -15.40 -11.46 -28.66
CA THR A 259 -16.70 -11.72 -29.30
C THR A 259 -16.56 -11.78 -30.82
N LYS A 260 -17.61 -12.23 -31.53
CA LYS A 260 -17.68 -12.20 -33.01
C LYS A 260 -17.51 -10.79 -33.60
N LYS A 261 -17.78 -9.73 -32.83
CA LYS A 261 -17.60 -8.32 -33.22
C LYS A 261 -16.26 -7.74 -32.72
N ASP A 262 -15.27 -8.59 -32.49
CA ASP A 262 -13.90 -8.25 -32.03
C ASP A 262 -13.82 -7.47 -30.69
N ARG A 263 -14.84 -7.57 -29.83
CA ARG A 263 -14.81 -6.98 -28.48
C ARG A 263 -14.27 -7.96 -27.44
N TYR A 264 -13.38 -7.51 -26.56
CA TYR A 264 -12.89 -8.29 -25.41
C TYR A 264 -14.02 -8.54 -24.41
N LYS A 265 -14.18 -9.79 -23.97
CA LYS A 265 -15.04 -10.15 -22.84
C LYS A 265 -14.22 -10.04 -21.57
N ILE A 266 -14.68 -9.27 -20.60
CA ILE A 266 -13.93 -9.00 -19.37
C ILE A 266 -14.76 -9.30 -18.13
N THR A 267 -14.07 -9.68 -17.07
CA THR A 267 -14.60 -9.80 -15.72
C THR A 267 -13.83 -8.86 -14.81
N ILE A 268 -14.55 -8.04 -14.06
CA ILE A 268 -14.01 -7.05 -13.12
C ILE A 268 -14.49 -7.41 -11.72
N LYS A 269 -13.57 -7.43 -10.74
CA LYS A 269 -13.90 -7.52 -9.32
C LYS A 269 -13.84 -6.11 -8.72
N LYS A 270 -14.99 -5.53 -8.41
CA LYS A 270 -15.07 -4.21 -7.75
C LYS A 270 -15.17 -4.39 -6.25
N PHE A 271 -14.30 -3.72 -5.49
CA PHE A 271 -14.34 -3.74 -4.04
C PHE A 271 -15.62 -3.05 -3.54
N ILE A 272 -16.28 -3.65 -2.55
CA ILE A 272 -17.47 -3.10 -1.86
C ILE A 272 -17.21 -2.92 -0.36
#